data_AF-A0A813HQ33-F1
#
_entry.id   AF-A0A813HQ33-F1
#
_cell.length_a   1.000
_cell.length_b   1.000
_cell.length_c   1.000
_cell.angle_alpha   90.00
_cell.angle_beta   90.00
_cell.angle_gamma   90.00
#
_symmetry.space_group_name_H-M   'P 1'
#
loop_
_entity.id
_entity.type
_entity.pdbx_description
1 polymer ?
#
loop_
_entity_poly.entity_id
_entity_poly.type
_entity_poly.pdbx_seq_one_letter_code
_entity_poly.pdbx_strand_id
1 'polypeptide(L)'
;ELGRLTNALDSFTVDGSIATKDMYAALNRVVSSNSHEGAILLRVSKFFTAVFAIFMGFLAVFLQTLGFSLGWVYMSMGVIIGSAVGPACLTILMERANGLFISAGAVGGLALGLSGWCIQAQLDSGEISYDSLGQDWPWVVGNLCAILGGFFISGVGSLIFPDTTFKWEMLNERIPLVDDIEPPKDDEETDEKLSKQVKLAIGASLTLTLILLVIWPLPMHGAAGVFSEGGFMAWIVLELGWAIIAGCVIVILPITEIVSDFRQAKKVSKEHAIQAVQITKASKAVLKDGQELTITVTAEVKLEKEVAI
;
A
#
# COMPACT_ATOMS: atom_id res chain seq x y z
N GLU A 1 14.87 -4.71 26.02
CA GLU A 1 13.74 -5.11 26.90
C GLU A 1 13.53 -4.17 28.08
N LEU A 2 14.56 -3.83 28.87
CA LEU A 2 14.42 -2.92 30.02
C LEU A 2 13.81 -1.56 29.68
N GLY A 3 14.25 -0.91 28.59
CA GLY A 3 13.70 0.38 28.15
C GLY A 3 12.24 0.31 27.71
N ARG A 4 11.78 -0.84 27.19
CA ARG A 4 10.37 -1.07 26.87
C ARG A 4 9.52 -1.19 28.13
N LEU A 5 10.06 -1.87 29.15
CA LEU A 5 9.41 -1.95 30.46
C LEU A 5 9.35 -0.59 31.15
N THR A 6 10.43 0.18 31.15
CA THR A 6 10.45 1.53 31.76
C THR A 6 9.48 2.47 31.04
N ASN A 7 9.48 2.51 29.70
CA ASN A 7 8.54 3.34 28.95
C ASN A 7 7.08 2.92 29.15
N ALA A 8 6.81 1.62 29.19
CA ALA A 8 5.46 1.12 29.48
C ALA A 8 5.04 1.47 30.91
N LEU A 9 5.90 1.29 31.91
CA LEU A 9 5.62 1.67 33.29
C LEU A 9 5.38 3.18 33.44
N ASP A 10 6.21 4.01 32.81
CA ASP A 10 6.07 5.48 32.83
C ASP A 10 4.76 5.92 32.18
N SER A 11 4.30 5.24 31.13
CA SER A 11 3.02 5.54 30.46
C SER A 11 1.79 5.30 31.34
N PHE A 12 1.90 4.43 32.33
CA PHE A 12 0.83 4.09 33.27
C PHE A 12 1.04 4.68 34.67
N THR A 13 2.13 5.42 34.87
CA THR A 13 2.46 6.02 36.18
C THR A 13 1.82 7.41 36.28
N VAL A 14 1.00 7.61 37.32
CA VAL A 14 0.41 8.91 37.64
C VAL A 14 0.93 9.35 39.01
N ASP A 15 1.52 10.54 39.08
CA ASP A 15 2.11 11.12 40.31
C ASP A 15 3.11 10.20 41.02
N GLY A 16 3.92 9.47 40.24
CA GLY A 16 4.94 8.55 40.78
C GLY A 16 4.38 7.26 41.39
N SER A 17 3.10 6.95 41.17
CA SER A 17 2.50 5.68 41.60
C SER A 17 1.72 5.00 40.47
N ILE A 18 1.82 3.67 40.40
CA ILE A 18 1.13 2.82 39.41
C ILE A 18 0.10 1.94 40.12
N ALA A 19 -1.11 1.84 39.58
CA ALA A 19 -2.12 0.93 40.12
C ALA A 19 -1.77 -0.53 39.74
N THR A 20 -2.12 -1.48 40.59
CA THR A 20 -1.73 -2.89 40.42
C THR A 20 -2.27 -3.51 39.11
N LYS A 21 -3.44 -3.07 38.65
CA LYS A 21 -4.01 -3.49 37.36
C LYS A 21 -3.24 -2.94 36.17
N ASP A 22 -2.78 -1.69 36.26
CA ASP A 22 -2.04 -1.03 35.18
C ASP A 22 -0.59 -1.52 35.12
N MET A 23 -0.01 -1.89 36.28
CA MET A 23 1.26 -2.62 36.34
C MET A 23 1.15 -3.98 35.64
N TYR A 24 0.05 -4.71 35.87
CA TYR A 24 -0.19 -5.99 35.19
C TYR A 24 -0.39 -5.80 33.68
N ALA A 25 -1.11 -4.74 33.26
CA ALA A 25 -1.28 -4.40 31.85
C ALA A 25 0.05 -3.99 31.17
N ALA A 26 0.89 -3.19 31.86
CA ALA A 26 2.22 -2.81 31.39
C ALA A 26 3.15 -4.02 31.26
N LEU A 27 3.13 -4.93 32.24
CA LEU A 27 3.89 -6.18 32.17
C LEU A 27 3.38 -7.07 31.03
N ASN A 28 2.06 -7.22 30.91
CA ASN A 28 1.45 -8.03 29.86
C ASN A 28 1.75 -7.46 28.47
N ARG A 29 1.79 -6.13 28.32
CA ARG A 29 2.16 -5.44 27.07
C ARG A 29 3.62 -5.71 26.66
N VAL A 30 4.54 -5.75 27.62
CA VAL A 30 5.97 -6.02 27.36
C VAL A 30 6.24 -7.51 27.11
N VAL A 31 5.42 -8.39 27.69
CA VAL A 31 5.51 -9.84 27.49
C VAL A 31 4.75 -10.31 26.24
N SER A 32 3.67 -9.60 25.84
CA SER A 32 2.89 -9.90 24.63
C SER A 32 3.46 -9.26 23.36
N SER A 33 4.32 -8.24 23.46
CA SER A 33 5.08 -7.63 22.37
C SER A 33 6.19 -8.55 21.81
N ASN A 34 5.87 -9.84 21.67
CA ASN A 34 6.83 -10.83 21.19
C ASN A 34 7.12 -10.57 19.72
N SER A 35 8.40 -10.33 19.42
CA SER A 35 8.99 -10.23 18.07
C SER A 35 8.60 -11.37 17.11
N HIS A 36 8.02 -12.44 17.64
CA HIS A 36 7.48 -13.57 16.89
C HIS A 36 6.29 -13.21 16.00
N GLU A 37 5.41 -12.27 16.37
CA GLU A 37 4.23 -11.93 15.56
C GLU A 37 4.64 -11.32 14.20
N GLY A 38 5.55 -10.34 14.20
CA GLY A 38 6.09 -9.76 12.97
C GLY A 38 6.82 -10.79 12.10
N ALA A 39 7.62 -11.68 12.71
CA ALA A 39 8.31 -12.75 11.99
C ALA A 39 7.34 -13.77 11.35
N ILE A 40 6.26 -14.12 12.06
CA ILE A 40 5.19 -15.00 11.54
C ILE A 40 4.44 -14.29 10.40
N LEU A 41 4.06 -13.02 10.59
CA LEU A 41 3.35 -12.23 9.58
C LEU A 41 4.16 -12.12 8.28
N LEU A 42 5.47 -11.85 8.38
CA LEU A 42 6.37 -11.83 7.24
C LEU A 42 6.49 -13.19 6.57
N ARG A 43 6.60 -14.28 7.33
CA ARG A 43 6.68 -15.64 6.77
C ARG A 43 5.39 -16.04 6.04
N VAL A 44 4.23 -15.73 6.62
CA VAL A 44 2.91 -15.95 6.03
C VAL A 44 2.75 -15.11 4.76
N SER A 45 3.10 -13.83 4.80
CA SER A 45 3.05 -12.93 3.64
C SER A 45 3.94 -13.43 2.49
N LYS A 46 5.20 -13.80 2.77
CA LYS A 46 6.12 -14.39 1.77
C LYS A 46 5.57 -15.69 1.18
N PHE A 47 5.00 -16.56 2.01
CA PHE A 47 4.41 -17.82 1.57
C PHE A 47 3.24 -17.60 0.61
N PHE A 48 2.26 -16.77 0.99
CA PHE A 48 1.11 -16.48 0.13
C PHE A 48 1.51 -15.72 -1.13
N THR A 49 2.52 -14.85 -1.07
CA THR A 49 3.08 -14.17 -2.24
C THR A 49 3.67 -15.20 -3.23
N ALA A 50 4.43 -16.19 -2.75
CA ALA A 50 4.98 -17.23 -3.61
C ALA A 50 3.87 -18.12 -4.22
N VAL A 51 2.88 -18.51 -3.42
CA VAL A 51 1.71 -19.28 -3.90
C VAL A 51 0.94 -18.50 -4.96
N PHE A 52 0.68 -17.21 -4.72
CA PHE A 52 0.00 -16.33 -5.67
C PHE A 52 0.79 -16.17 -6.97
N ALA A 53 2.12 -16.02 -6.90
CA ALA A 53 2.97 -15.94 -8.09
C ALA A 53 2.90 -17.22 -8.95
N ILE A 54 2.95 -18.40 -8.30
CA ILE A 54 2.79 -19.69 -9.00
C ILE A 54 1.39 -19.81 -9.62
N PHE A 55 0.35 -19.42 -8.88
CA PHE A 55 -1.03 -19.42 -9.37
C PHE A 55 -1.22 -18.49 -10.57
N MET A 56 -0.66 -17.27 -10.53
CA MET A 56 -0.71 -16.33 -11.64
C MET A 56 0.03 -16.87 -12.88
N GLY A 57 1.17 -17.54 -12.68
CA GLY A 57 1.87 -18.24 -13.76
C GLY A 57 1.04 -19.35 -14.39
N PHE A 58 0.38 -20.17 -13.56
CA PHE A 58 -0.57 -21.18 -14.02
C PHE A 58 -1.75 -20.56 -14.78
N LEU A 59 -2.38 -19.52 -14.22
CA LEU A 59 -3.52 -18.83 -14.82
C LEU A 59 -3.16 -18.22 -16.19
N ALA A 60 -1.96 -17.65 -16.31
CA ALA A 60 -1.47 -17.11 -17.58
C ALA A 60 -1.34 -18.21 -18.66
N VAL A 61 -0.71 -19.35 -18.33
CA VAL A 61 -0.61 -20.48 -19.27
C VAL A 61 -1.99 -21.07 -19.59
N PHE A 62 -2.86 -21.19 -18.59
CA PHE A 62 -4.22 -21.71 -18.75
C PHE A 62 -5.08 -20.84 -19.66
N LEU A 63 -5.06 -19.51 -19.49
CA LEU A 63 -5.79 -18.60 -20.38
C LEU A 63 -5.24 -18.66 -21.81
N GLN A 64 -3.92 -18.77 -21.96
CA GLN A 64 -3.28 -18.90 -23.27
C GLN A 64 -3.67 -20.20 -23.97
N THR A 65 -3.81 -21.32 -23.25
CA THR A 65 -4.27 -22.59 -23.84
C THR A 65 -5.76 -22.60 -24.18
N LEU A 66 -6.57 -21.78 -23.51
CA LEU A 66 -7.98 -21.54 -23.86
C LEU A 66 -8.17 -20.61 -25.07
N GLY A 67 -7.09 -20.04 -25.61
CA GLY A 67 -7.13 -19.16 -26.78
C GLY A 67 -7.32 -17.68 -26.47
N PHE A 68 -7.32 -17.28 -25.20
CA PHE A 68 -7.32 -15.86 -24.83
C PHE A 68 -5.92 -15.27 -25.08
N SER A 69 -5.83 -14.26 -25.94
CA SER A 69 -4.55 -13.57 -26.12
C SER A 69 -4.23 -12.73 -24.88
N LEU A 70 -2.95 -12.64 -24.51
CA LEU A 70 -2.50 -11.81 -23.39
C LEU A 70 -2.92 -10.34 -23.57
N GLY A 71 -2.90 -9.86 -24.83
CA GLY A 71 -3.37 -8.51 -25.18
C GLY A 71 -4.87 -8.33 -24.94
N TRP A 72 -5.71 -9.30 -25.32
CA TRP A 72 -7.15 -9.24 -25.07
C TRP A 72 -7.46 -9.18 -23.57
N VAL A 73 -6.77 -9.99 -22.77
CA VAL A 73 -6.94 -9.99 -21.30
C VAL A 73 -6.47 -8.68 -20.70
N TYR A 74 -5.33 -8.15 -21.16
CA TYR A 74 -4.81 -6.85 -20.70
C TYR A 74 -5.77 -5.71 -21.02
N MET A 75 -6.35 -5.67 -22.22
CA MET A 75 -7.29 -4.61 -22.59
C MET A 75 -8.63 -4.75 -21.83
N SER A 76 -9.09 -5.98 -21.61
CA SER A 76 -10.33 -6.26 -20.88
C SER A 76 -10.23 -6.00 -19.37
N MET A 77 -9.01 -5.93 -18.81
CA MET A 77 -8.80 -5.69 -17.38
C MET A 77 -9.46 -4.38 -16.94
N GLY A 78 -9.42 -3.33 -17.77
CA GLY A 78 -9.99 -2.02 -17.45
C GLY A 78 -11.49 -2.09 -17.15
N VAL A 79 -12.22 -2.95 -17.86
CA VAL A 79 -13.67 -3.11 -17.69
C VAL A 79 -13.96 -3.84 -16.37
N ILE A 80 -13.13 -4.84 -16.05
CA ILE A 80 -13.33 -5.75 -14.92
C ILE A 80 -12.87 -5.12 -13.59
N ILE A 81 -11.79 -4.33 -13.60
CA ILE A 81 -11.19 -3.79 -12.36
C ILE A 81 -11.35 -2.29 -12.22
N GLY A 82 -11.61 -1.56 -13.32
CA GLY A 82 -11.61 -0.10 -13.35
C GLY A 82 -12.69 0.54 -12.46
N SER A 83 -13.76 -0.18 -12.14
CA SER A 83 -14.86 0.35 -11.31
C SER A 83 -14.44 0.72 -9.89
N ALA A 84 -13.39 0.10 -9.36
CA ALA A 84 -12.90 0.35 -8.00
C ALA A 84 -12.03 1.62 -7.90
N VAL A 85 -11.57 2.19 -9.02
CA VAL A 85 -10.67 3.34 -9.03
C VAL A 85 -11.31 4.57 -8.36
N GLY A 86 -12.54 4.89 -8.76
CA GLY A 86 -13.28 6.01 -8.17
C GLY A 86 -13.56 5.84 -6.67
N PRO A 87 -14.17 4.72 -6.25
CA PRO A 87 -14.36 4.40 -4.84
C PRO A 87 -13.07 4.45 -4.01
N ALA A 88 -11.97 3.85 -4.49
CA ALA A 88 -10.69 3.86 -3.79
C ALA A 88 -10.13 5.29 -3.62
N CYS A 89 -10.21 6.11 -4.67
CA CYS A 89 -9.83 7.52 -4.59
C CYS A 89 -10.62 8.28 -3.52
N LEU A 90 -11.95 8.08 -3.47
CA LEU A 90 -12.80 8.72 -2.46
C LEU A 90 -12.50 8.26 -1.04
N THR A 91 -12.17 6.97 -0.83
CA THR A 91 -11.80 6.47 0.51
C THR A 91 -10.54 7.10 1.09
N ILE A 92 -9.69 7.72 0.26
CA ILE A 92 -8.46 8.37 0.71
C ILE A 92 -8.65 9.90 0.77
N LEU A 93 -9.40 10.48 -0.17
CA LEU A 93 -9.53 11.93 -0.30
C LEU A 93 -10.73 12.53 0.46
N MET A 94 -11.74 11.74 0.79
CA MET A 94 -12.99 12.22 1.37
C MET A 94 -13.23 11.60 2.74
N GLU A 95 -13.04 12.40 3.81
CA GLU A 95 -13.32 11.98 5.19
C GLU A 95 -14.76 11.48 5.39
N ARG A 96 -15.72 12.08 4.66
CA ARG A 96 -17.14 11.76 4.77
C ARG A 96 -17.61 10.67 3.81
N ALA A 97 -16.69 9.94 3.20
CA ALA A 97 -17.00 8.86 2.27
C ALA A 97 -17.82 7.77 2.98
N ASN A 98 -19.01 7.48 2.47
CA ASN A 98 -19.90 6.50 3.09
C ASN A 98 -19.56 5.10 2.60
N GLY A 99 -19.15 4.22 3.52
CA GLY A 99 -18.70 2.85 3.20
C GLY A 99 -19.70 2.05 2.36
N LEU A 100 -21.01 2.22 2.58
CA LEU A 100 -22.04 1.53 1.79
C LEU A 100 -22.01 1.97 0.32
N PHE A 101 -21.90 3.27 0.07
CA PHE A 101 -21.87 3.82 -1.29
C PHE A 101 -20.52 3.63 -1.98
N ILE A 102 -19.42 3.60 -1.22
CA ILE A 102 -18.12 3.16 -1.72
C ILE A 102 -18.19 1.73 -2.24
N SER A 103 -18.71 0.79 -1.43
CA SER A 103 -18.85 -0.62 -1.85
C SER A 103 -19.85 -0.78 -3.00
N ALA A 104 -20.99 -0.07 -2.94
CA ALA A 104 -21.97 -0.07 -4.01
C ALA A 104 -21.41 0.52 -5.31
N GLY A 105 -20.52 1.51 -5.24
CA GLY A 105 -19.83 2.07 -6.40
C GLY A 105 -18.89 1.07 -7.04
N ALA A 106 -18.10 0.33 -6.26
CA ALA A 106 -17.19 -0.69 -6.81
C ALA A 106 -17.95 -1.80 -7.56
N VAL A 107 -19.04 -2.33 -6.97
CA VAL A 107 -19.83 -3.41 -7.56
C VAL A 107 -20.77 -2.90 -8.66
N GLY A 108 -21.44 -1.77 -8.42
CA GLY A 108 -22.36 -1.16 -9.38
C GLY A 108 -21.64 -0.64 -10.63
N GLY A 109 -20.45 -0.05 -10.45
CA GLY A 109 -19.58 0.34 -11.56
C GLY A 109 -19.17 -0.88 -12.40
N LEU A 110 -18.83 -2.01 -11.78
CA LEU A 110 -18.51 -3.24 -12.52
C LEU A 110 -19.70 -3.72 -13.34
N ALA A 111 -20.89 -3.74 -12.76
CA ALA A 111 -22.11 -4.14 -13.48
C ALA A 111 -22.40 -3.21 -14.68
N LEU A 112 -22.21 -1.90 -14.51
CA LEU A 112 -22.35 -0.91 -15.58
C LEU A 112 -21.26 -1.09 -16.66
N GLY A 113 -20.02 -1.37 -16.26
CA GLY A 113 -18.90 -1.65 -17.15
C GLY A 113 -19.14 -2.87 -18.03
N LEU A 114 -19.50 -4.00 -17.42
CA LEU A 114 -19.83 -5.23 -18.14
C LEU A 114 -21.04 -5.05 -19.06
N SER A 115 -22.07 -4.32 -18.61
CA SER A 115 -23.24 -4.02 -19.43
C SER A 115 -22.88 -3.17 -20.62
N GLY A 116 -22.13 -2.07 -20.42
CA GLY A 116 -21.68 -1.19 -21.50
C GLY A 116 -20.79 -1.91 -22.51
N TRP A 117 -19.91 -2.79 -22.03
CA TRP A 117 -19.04 -3.60 -22.88
C TRP A 117 -19.83 -4.54 -23.79
N CYS A 118 -20.77 -5.31 -23.22
CA CYS A 118 -21.62 -6.24 -23.98
C CYS A 118 -22.59 -5.51 -24.93
N ILE A 119 -23.19 -4.41 -24.47
CA ILE A 119 -24.12 -3.61 -25.29
C ILE A 119 -23.38 -3.02 -26.50
N GLN A 120 -22.20 -2.44 -26.29
CA GLN A 120 -21.43 -1.86 -27.38
C GLN A 120 -21.00 -2.93 -28.40
N ALA A 121 -20.55 -4.10 -27.94
CA ALA A 121 -20.22 -5.22 -28.82
C ALA A 121 -21.43 -5.66 -29.68
N GLN A 122 -22.61 -5.73 -29.07
CA GLN A 122 -23.86 -6.06 -29.76
C GLN A 122 -24.27 -4.99 -30.77
N LEU A 123 -24.04 -3.71 -30.49
CA LEU A 123 -24.36 -2.60 -31.40
C LEU A 123 -23.43 -2.55 -32.61
N ASP A 124 -22.13 -2.79 -32.41
CA ASP A 124 -21.14 -2.66 -33.47
C ASP A 124 -21.08 -3.90 -34.37
N SER A 125 -21.15 -5.09 -33.78
CA SER A 125 -20.95 -6.36 -34.50
C SER A 125 -22.23 -7.18 -34.70
N GLY A 126 -23.34 -6.82 -34.06
CA GLY A 126 -24.60 -7.57 -34.14
C GLY A 126 -24.62 -8.89 -33.34
N GLU A 127 -23.53 -9.22 -32.65
CA GLU A 127 -23.41 -10.39 -31.78
C GLU A 127 -22.44 -10.14 -30.61
N ILE A 128 -22.58 -10.92 -29.53
CA ILE A 128 -21.66 -10.93 -28.40
C ILE A 128 -20.80 -12.19 -28.49
N SER A 129 -19.60 -12.05 -29.04
CA SER A 129 -18.61 -13.10 -29.22
C SER A 129 -17.23 -12.62 -28.74
N TYR A 130 -16.25 -13.52 -28.68
CA TYR A 130 -14.87 -13.18 -28.28
C TYR A 130 -14.28 -12.06 -29.16
N ASP A 131 -14.52 -12.14 -30.47
CA ASP A 131 -14.02 -11.19 -31.44
C ASP A 131 -14.74 -9.83 -31.34
N SER A 132 -16.05 -9.82 -31.09
CA SER A 132 -16.79 -8.56 -30.94
C SER A 132 -16.47 -7.84 -29.63
N LEU A 133 -16.25 -8.58 -28.53
CA LEU A 133 -15.79 -8.01 -27.25
C LEU A 133 -14.35 -7.51 -27.32
N GLY A 134 -13.53 -8.05 -28.23
CA GLY A 134 -12.13 -7.69 -28.44
C GLY A 134 -11.91 -6.51 -29.38
N GLN A 135 -12.94 -5.74 -29.70
CA GLN A 135 -12.84 -4.52 -30.52
C GLN A 135 -12.56 -3.28 -29.66
N ASP A 136 -11.94 -2.26 -30.26
CA ASP A 136 -11.51 -1.05 -29.58
C ASP A 136 -12.67 -0.29 -28.89
N TRP A 137 -13.80 -0.12 -29.59
CA TRP A 137 -14.95 0.63 -29.09
C TRP A 137 -15.64 -0.03 -27.90
N PRO A 138 -15.95 -1.35 -27.92
CA PRO A 138 -16.43 -2.07 -26.76
C PRO A 138 -15.55 -1.93 -25.52
N TRP A 139 -14.21 -2.00 -25.66
CA TRP A 139 -13.31 -1.76 -24.52
C TRP A 139 -13.40 -0.33 -24.00
N VAL A 140 -13.41 0.67 -24.89
CA VAL A 140 -13.52 2.09 -24.50
C VAL A 140 -14.81 2.35 -23.72
N VAL A 141 -15.95 1.90 -24.25
CA VAL A 141 -17.26 2.12 -23.63
C VAL A 141 -17.36 1.36 -22.30
N GLY A 142 -16.93 0.09 -22.26
CA GLY A 142 -16.90 -0.70 -21.03
C GLY A 142 -16.05 -0.05 -19.93
N ASN A 143 -14.84 0.41 -20.28
CA ASN A 143 -13.94 1.08 -19.34
C ASN A 143 -14.55 2.38 -18.81
N LEU A 144 -15.15 3.18 -19.69
CA LEU A 144 -15.74 4.46 -19.31
C LEU A 144 -16.96 4.25 -18.38
N CYS A 145 -17.83 3.30 -18.72
CA CYS A 145 -18.96 2.91 -17.87
C CYS A 145 -18.50 2.38 -16.51
N ALA A 146 -17.44 1.58 -16.46
CA ALA A 146 -16.89 1.05 -15.22
C ALA A 146 -16.38 2.18 -14.31
N ILE A 147 -15.45 3.00 -14.82
CA ILE A 147 -14.78 4.04 -14.04
C ILE A 147 -15.76 5.15 -13.63
N LEU A 148 -16.50 5.71 -14.61
CA LEU A 148 -17.43 6.80 -14.32
C LEU A 148 -18.62 6.33 -13.52
N GLY A 149 -19.16 5.14 -13.81
CA GLY A 149 -20.27 4.57 -13.04
C GLY A 149 -19.87 4.32 -11.59
N GLY A 150 -18.70 3.72 -11.37
CA GLY A 150 -18.18 3.48 -10.02
C GLY A 150 -17.94 4.77 -9.25
N PHE A 151 -17.30 5.76 -9.88
CA PHE A 151 -17.07 7.07 -9.28
C PHE A 151 -18.38 7.84 -9.02
N PHE A 152 -19.33 7.80 -9.95
CA PHE A 152 -20.61 8.50 -9.80
C PHE A 152 -21.42 7.93 -8.63
N ILE A 153 -21.60 6.61 -8.56
CA ILE A 153 -22.37 5.96 -7.49
C ILE A 153 -21.73 6.24 -6.13
N SER A 154 -20.41 6.07 -6.02
CA SER A 154 -19.68 6.27 -4.77
C SER A 154 -19.62 7.75 -4.35
N GLY A 155 -19.34 8.65 -5.29
CA GLY A 155 -19.24 10.09 -5.05
C GLY A 155 -20.58 10.72 -4.73
N VAL A 156 -21.59 10.54 -5.59
CA VAL A 156 -22.94 11.10 -5.37
C VAL A 156 -23.57 10.47 -4.13
N GLY A 157 -23.45 9.16 -3.96
CA GLY A 157 -23.95 8.47 -2.77
C GLY A 157 -23.34 9.02 -1.47
N SER A 158 -22.03 9.24 -1.45
CA SER A 158 -21.34 9.82 -0.29
C SER A 158 -21.63 11.31 -0.08
N LEU A 159 -21.97 12.07 -1.13
CA LEU A 159 -22.37 13.47 -1.01
C LEU A 159 -23.80 13.64 -0.50
N ILE A 160 -24.73 12.77 -0.93
CA ILE A 160 -26.13 12.80 -0.48
C ILE A 160 -26.26 12.22 0.94
N PHE A 161 -25.52 11.15 1.23
CA PHE A 161 -25.54 10.45 2.52
C PHE A 161 -24.14 10.38 3.14
N PRO A 162 -23.57 11.52 3.55
CA PRO A 162 -22.22 11.55 4.11
C PRO A 162 -22.15 10.79 5.43
N ASP A 163 -21.07 10.05 5.63
CA ASP A 163 -20.75 9.50 6.95
C ASP A 163 -20.11 10.59 7.80
N THR A 164 -20.71 10.91 8.94
CA THR A 164 -20.20 11.90 9.90
C THR A 164 -19.52 11.26 11.10
N THR A 165 -19.55 9.94 11.20
CA THR A 165 -18.98 9.19 12.33
C THR A 165 -17.47 9.00 12.19
N PHE A 166 -17.00 8.82 10.96
CA PHE A 166 -15.58 8.66 10.67
C PHE A 166 -14.84 10.00 10.71
N LYS A 167 -13.64 9.97 11.30
CA LYS A 167 -12.68 11.07 11.40
C LYS A 167 -11.28 10.51 11.25
N TRP A 168 -10.42 11.21 10.50
CA TRP A 168 -9.06 10.76 10.24
C TRP A 168 -8.26 10.55 11.53
N GLU A 169 -8.51 11.39 12.54
CA GLU A 169 -7.87 11.31 13.85
C GLU A 169 -8.11 9.97 14.55
N MET A 170 -9.24 9.29 14.27
CA MET A 170 -9.51 7.97 14.86
C MET A 170 -8.54 6.90 14.38
N LEU A 171 -7.89 7.06 13.21
CA LEU A 171 -6.94 6.08 12.71
C LEU A 171 -5.72 5.98 13.64
N ASN A 172 -5.30 7.10 14.24
CA ASN A 172 -4.19 7.15 15.18
C ASN A 172 -4.47 6.35 16.46
N GLU A 173 -5.73 6.29 16.89
CA GLU A 173 -6.12 5.56 18.10
C GLU A 173 -6.47 4.09 17.82
N ARG A 174 -7.01 3.79 16.62
CA ARG A 174 -7.60 2.48 16.30
C ARG A 174 -6.67 1.53 15.55
N ILE A 175 -5.63 2.02 14.90
CA ILE A 175 -4.64 1.18 14.22
C ILE A 175 -3.49 0.92 15.20
N PRO A 176 -3.44 -0.26 15.86
CA PRO A 176 -2.30 -0.60 16.69
C PRO A 176 -1.05 -0.74 15.80
N LEU A 177 0.05 -0.15 16.23
CA LEU A 177 1.34 -0.38 15.58
C LEU A 177 1.75 -1.84 15.80
N VAL A 178 2.13 -2.52 14.71
CA VAL A 178 2.63 -3.92 14.77
C VAL A 178 3.95 -4.01 15.53
N ASP A 179 4.72 -2.92 15.52
CA ASP A 179 5.86 -2.70 16.40
C ASP A 179 5.51 -1.66 17.47
N ASP A 180 5.52 -2.05 18.74
CA ASP A 180 5.14 -1.19 19.89
C ASP A 180 6.06 0.01 20.16
N ILE A 181 7.02 0.28 19.28
CA ILE A 181 7.87 1.46 19.32
C ILE A 181 7.33 2.38 18.23
N GLU A 182 6.58 3.42 18.64
CA GLU A 182 6.34 4.54 17.74
C GLU A 182 7.70 4.99 17.18
N PRO A 183 7.89 4.98 15.85
CA PRO A 183 9.11 5.52 15.29
C PRO A 183 9.25 6.94 15.84
N PRO A 184 10.45 7.36 16.28
CA PRO A 184 10.65 8.71 16.78
C PRO A 184 10.09 9.68 15.74
N LYS A 185 9.25 10.62 16.17
CA LYS A 185 8.73 11.67 15.27
C LYS A 185 9.95 12.25 14.56
N ASP A 186 9.96 12.14 13.24
CA ASP A 186 11.04 12.67 12.45
C ASP A 186 10.94 14.20 12.56
N ASP A 187 11.84 14.82 13.33
CA ASP A 187 11.89 16.28 13.47
C ASP A 187 12.11 16.97 12.11
N GLU A 188 12.54 16.21 11.09
CA GLU A 188 12.60 16.68 9.72
C GLU A 188 11.26 16.72 9.00
N GLU A 189 10.24 15.94 9.39
CA GLU A 189 8.90 15.97 8.81
C GLU A 189 8.05 17.10 9.39
N THR A 190 8.29 18.31 8.92
CA THR A 190 7.47 19.48 9.26
C THR A 190 6.25 19.63 8.34
N ASP A 191 5.15 20.17 8.88
CA ASP A 191 3.94 20.52 8.10
C ASP A 191 4.26 21.35 6.85
N GLU A 192 5.27 22.22 6.93
CA GLU A 192 5.72 23.03 5.80
C GLU A 192 6.31 22.15 4.68
N LYS A 193 7.18 21.20 5.01
CA LYS A 193 7.73 20.25 4.02
C LYS A 193 6.63 19.40 3.41
N LEU A 194 5.69 18.90 4.22
CA LEU A 194 4.53 18.13 3.75
C LEU A 194 3.69 18.94 2.75
N SER A 195 3.38 20.20 3.08
CA SER A 195 2.61 21.07 2.19
C SER A 195 3.32 21.34 0.85
N LYS A 196 4.65 21.43 0.87
CA LYS A 196 5.48 21.62 -0.33
C LYS A 196 5.50 20.35 -1.18
N GLN A 197 5.63 19.18 -0.56
CA GLN A 197 5.57 17.89 -1.24
C GLN A 197 4.20 17.67 -1.89
N VAL A 198 3.10 17.98 -1.20
CA VAL A 198 1.74 17.89 -1.76
C VAL A 198 1.58 18.79 -2.99
N LYS A 199 2.03 20.06 -2.93
CA LYS A 199 1.97 20.97 -4.09
C LYS A 199 2.80 20.48 -5.26
N LEU A 200 4.00 19.95 -4.99
CA LEU A 200 4.86 19.36 -6.01
C LEU A 200 4.21 18.13 -6.64
N ALA A 201 3.64 17.24 -5.83
CA ALA A 201 2.93 16.05 -6.30
C ALA A 201 1.75 16.43 -7.20
N ILE A 202 0.88 17.36 -6.76
CA ILE A 202 -0.25 17.86 -7.56
C ILE A 202 0.25 18.46 -8.88
N GLY A 203 1.27 19.31 -8.84
CA GLY A 203 1.85 19.92 -10.04
C GLY A 203 2.41 18.87 -11.01
N ALA A 204 3.21 17.93 -10.51
CA ALA A 204 3.78 16.85 -11.31
C ALA A 204 2.70 15.95 -11.91
N SER A 205 1.69 15.54 -11.12
CA SER A 205 0.57 14.72 -11.59
C SER A 205 -0.24 15.41 -12.67
N LEU A 206 -0.59 16.70 -12.49
CA LEU A 206 -1.32 17.48 -13.50
C LEU A 206 -0.50 17.66 -14.78
N THR A 207 0.77 18.04 -14.67
CA THR A 207 1.65 18.20 -15.82
C THR A 207 1.81 16.90 -16.58
N LEU A 208 2.06 15.78 -15.91
CA LEU A 208 2.22 14.48 -16.54
C LEU A 208 0.91 14.03 -17.21
N THR A 209 -0.23 14.24 -16.55
CA THR A 209 -1.57 13.93 -17.10
C THR A 209 -1.83 14.74 -18.38
N LEU A 210 -1.57 16.04 -18.38
CA LEU A 210 -1.72 16.89 -19.56
C LEU A 210 -0.80 16.46 -20.70
N ILE A 211 0.47 16.14 -20.39
CA ILE A 211 1.42 15.69 -21.38
C ILE A 211 0.94 14.37 -22.01
N LEU A 212 0.64 13.35 -21.20
CA LEU A 212 0.37 12.00 -21.69
C LEU A 212 -1.04 11.82 -22.27
N LEU A 213 -2.06 12.54 -21.77
CA LEU A 213 -3.43 12.37 -22.23
C LEU A 213 -3.85 13.39 -23.30
N VAL A 214 -3.22 14.57 -23.33
CA VAL A 214 -3.65 15.66 -24.21
C VAL A 214 -2.55 16.00 -25.21
N ILE A 215 -1.40 16.47 -24.73
CA ILE A 215 -0.34 17.03 -25.60
C ILE A 215 0.29 15.95 -26.49
N TRP A 216 0.48 14.73 -25.99
CA TRP A 216 1.08 13.63 -26.75
C TRP A 216 0.09 12.96 -27.72
N PRO A 217 -1.16 12.64 -27.34
CA PRO A 217 -2.09 11.98 -28.26
C PRO A 217 -2.64 12.91 -29.33
N LEU A 218 -2.73 14.23 -29.09
CA LEU A 218 -3.27 15.19 -30.07
C LEU A 218 -2.48 15.24 -31.39
N PRO A 219 -1.14 15.41 -31.39
CA PRO A 219 -0.33 15.29 -32.61
C PRO A 219 -0.41 13.88 -33.21
N MET A 220 -0.49 12.84 -32.39
CA MET A 220 -0.60 11.46 -32.87
C MET A 220 -1.95 11.17 -33.54
N HIS A 221 -3.03 11.84 -33.16
CA HIS A 221 -4.31 11.73 -33.87
C HIS A 221 -4.44 12.73 -35.03
N GLY A 222 -3.91 13.94 -34.86
CA GLY A 222 -4.07 15.04 -35.81
C GLY A 222 -3.05 15.05 -36.96
N ALA A 223 -1.86 14.48 -36.75
CA ALA A 223 -0.78 14.46 -37.74
C ALA A 223 -0.43 13.04 -38.23
N ALA A 224 -0.97 11.98 -37.62
CA ALA A 224 -0.71 10.62 -38.09
C ALA A 224 -1.66 10.23 -39.23
N GLY A 225 -1.15 10.31 -40.46
CA GLY A 225 -1.48 9.30 -41.45
C GLY A 225 -0.83 7.96 -41.07
N VAL A 226 -0.81 7.01 -42.00
CA VAL A 226 -0.06 5.76 -41.84
C VAL A 226 1.42 6.08 -41.58
N PHE A 227 1.98 5.59 -40.47
CA PHE A 227 3.39 5.79 -40.14
C PHE A 227 4.29 5.29 -41.27
N SER A 228 5.35 6.04 -41.58
CA SER A 228 6.43 5.49 -42.38
C SER A 228 7.13 4.37 -41.62
N GLU A 229 7.73 3.42 -42.33
CA GLU A 229 8.49 2.32 -41.73
C GLU A 229 9.53 2.82 -40.72
N GLY A 230 10.26 3.88 -41.06
CA GLY A 230 11.24 4.50 -40.16
C GLY A 230 10.61 5.18 -38.93
N GLY A 231 9.46 5.82 -39.08
CA GLY A 231 8.74 6.43 -37.96
C GLY A 231 8.20 5.37 -36.99
N PHE A 232 7.65 4.28 -37.52
CA PHE A 232 7.19 3.14 -36.71
C PHE A 232 8.35 2.43 -36.00
N MET A 233 9.48 2.22 -36.68
CA MET A 233 10.67 1.64 -36.07
C MET A 233 11.21 2.52 -34.92
N ALA A 234 11.25 3.85 -35.11
CA ALA A 234 11.67 4.77 -34.06
C ALA A 234 10.78 4.68 -32.81
N TRP A 235 9.47 4.52 -33.01
CA TRP A 235 8.53 4.31 -31.92
C TRP A 235 8.76 3.00 -31.17
N ILE A 236 8.90 1.89 -31.89
CA ILE A 236 9.19 0.59 -31.28
C ILE A 236 10.48 0.66 -30.44
N VAL A 237 11.54 1.28 -30.98
CA VAL A 237 12.82 1.41 -30.26
C VAL A 237 12.68 2.26 -29.00
N LEU A 238 11.91 3.36 -29.07
CA LEU A 238 11.63 4.20 -27.91
C LEU A 238 10.85 3.43 -26.83
N GLU A 239 9.78 2.74 -27.20
CA GLU A 239 8.96 1.94 -26.28
C GLU A 239 9.76 0.80 -25.63
N LEU A 240 10.56 0.07 -26.43
CA LEU A 240 11.45 -0.97 -25.91
C LEU A 240 12.50 -0.39 -24.97
N GLY A 241 13.11 0.73 -25.33
CA GLY A 241 14.08 1.42 -24.48
C GLY A 241 13.47 1.82 -23.14
N TRP A 242 12.28 2.42 -23.17
CA TRP A 242 11.53 2.77 -21.97
C TRP A 242 11.22 1.52 -21.13
N ALA A 243 10.68 0.46 -21.74
CA ALA A 243 10.31 -0.77 -21.04
C ALA A 243 11.52 -1.46 -20.38
N ILE A 244 12.67 -1.49 -21.06
CA ILE A 244 13.92 -2.06 -20.52
C ILE A 244 14.40 -1.23 -19.34
N ILE A 245 14.43 0.10 -19.46
CA ILE A 245 14.86 0.98 -18.36
C ILE A 245 13.92 0.81 -17.16
N ALA A 246 12.61 0.83 -17.38
CA ALA A 246 11.62 0.61 -16.33
C ALA A 246 11.79 -0.76 -15.66
N GLY A 247 12.03 -1.82 -16.46
CA GLY A 247 12.30 -3.16 -15.96
C GLY A 247 13.56 -3.22 -15.08
N CYS A 248 14.66 -2.60 -15.53
CA CYS A 248 15.88 -2.48 -14.74
C CYS A 248 15.63 -1.76 -13.41
N VAL A 249 14.88 -0.66 -13.43
CA VAL A 249 14.56 0.13 -12.22
C VAL A 249 13.72 -0.69 -11.25
N ILE A 250 12.65 -1.36 -11.72
CA ILE A 250 11.75 -2.18 -10.88
C ILE A 250 12.49 -3.37 -10.24
N VAL A 251 13.47 -3.95 -10.94
CA VAL A 251 14.26 -5.06 -10.40
C VAL A 251 15.35 -4.59 -9.45
N ILE A 252 16.08 -3.51 -9.80
CA ILE A 252 17.26 -3.07 -9.07
C ILE A 252 16.90 -2.25 -7.82
N LEU A 253 15.93 -1.34 -7.90
CA LEU A 253 15.60 -0.44 -6.77
C LEU A 253 15.27 -1.21 -5.47
N PRO A 254 14.36 -2.20 -5.48
CA PRO A 254 14.06 -2.94 -4.26
C PRO A 254 15.28 -3.67 -3.70
N ILE A 255 16.16 -4.19 -4.56
CA ILE A 255 17.41 -4.84 -4.12
C ILE A 255 18.32 -3.82 -3.44
N THR A 256 18.44 -2.61 -3.98
CA THR A 256 19.28 -1.57 -3.38
C THR A 256 18.73 -1.07 -2.05
N GLU A 257 17.40 -0.92 -1.92
CA GLU A 257 16.72 -0.57 -0.67
C GLU A 257 16.92 -1.66 0.38
N ILE A 258 16.68 -2.92 0.03
CA ILE A 258 16.92 -4.08 0.91
C ILE A 258 18.37 -4.10 1.41
N VAL A 259 19.36 -3.90 0.53
CA VAL A 259 20.77 -3.88 0.93
C VAL A 259 21.08 -2.68 1.83
N SER A 260 20.48 -1.52 1.57
CA SER A 260 20.61 -0.33 2.41
C SER A 260 20.05 -0.58 3.81
N ASP A 261 18.84 -1.13 3.89
CA ASP A 261 18.15 -1.46 5.13
C ASP A 261 18.94 -2.48 5.95
N PHE A 262 19.47 -3.52 5.30
CA PHE A 262 20.36 -4.49 5.97
C PHE A 262 21.63 -3.83 6.54
N ARG A 263 22.22 -2.88 5.81
CA ARG A 263 23.40 -2.14 6.30
C ARG A 263 23.04 -1.25 7.48
N GLN A 264 21.89 -0.58 7.43
CA GLN A 264 21.41 0.28 8.51
C GLN A 264 21.05 -0.54 9.75
N ALA A 265 20.33 -1.66 9.58
CA ALA A 265 20.03 -2.60 10.66
C ALA A 265 21.31 -3.14 11.32
N LYS A 266 22.32 -3.49 10.51
CA LYS A 266 23.63 -3.93 11.03
C LYS A 266 24.37 -2.81 11.77
N LYS A 267 24.26 -1.56 11.31
CA LYS A 267 24.85 -0.39 11.97
C LYS A 267 24.18 -0.12 13.32
N VAL A 268 22.84 -0.10 13.36
CA VAL A 268 22.03 0.07 14.57
C VAL A 268 22.27 -1.07 15.56
N SER A 269 22.31 -2.32 15.10
CA SER A 269 22.66 -3.48 15.93
C SER A 269 24.06 -3.35 16.55
N LYS A 270 25.04 -2.87 15.77
CA LYS A 270 26.40 -2.60 16.26
C LYS A 270 26.43 -1.45 17.27
N GLU A 271 25.70 -0.37 17.03
CA GLU A 271 25.58 0.77 17.95
C GLU A 271 24.89 0.37 19.26
N HIS A 272 23.80 -0.42 19.20
CA HIS A 272 23.15 -1.00 20.37
C HIS A 272 24.07 -1.97 21.13
N ALA A 273 24.85 -2.79 20.44
CA ALA A 273 25.84 -3.66 21.09
C ALA A 273 26.93 -2.85 21.80
N ILE A 274 27.33 -1.70 21.26
CA ILE A 274 28.29 -0.78 21.89
C ILE A 274 27.66 -0.05 23.09
N GLN A 275 26.40 0.38 23.00
CA GLN A 275 25.67 1.00 24.12
C GLN A 275 25.35 0.00 25.25
N ALA A 276 25.06 -1.26 24.92
CA ALA A 276 24.80 -2.33 25.89
C ALA A 276 26.04 -2.66 26.74
N VAL A 277 27.25 -2.33 26.29
CA VAL A 277 28.50 -2.49 27.06
C VAL A 277 28.66 -1.41 28.15
N GLN A 278 27.77 -0.40 28.24
CA GLN A 278 27.89 0.71 29.20
C GLN A 278 26.79 0.86 30.27
N ILE A 279 25.87 -0.11 30.46
CA ILE A 279 24.82 0.04 31.49
C ILE A 279 24.80 -1.12 32.48
N THR A 280 25.56 -0.96 33.56
CA THR A 280 25.21 -1.54 34.86
C THR A 280 24.50 -0.44 35.67
N LYS A 281 23.18 -0.46 35.75
CA LYS A 281 22.43 0.41 36.65
C LYS A 281 21.42 -0.40 37.46
N ALA A 282 21.60 -0.37 38.78
CA ALA A 282 20.60 -0.80 39.74
C ALA A 282 19.51 0.28 39.84
N SER A 283 18.23 -0.12 39.81
CA SER A 283 17.13 0.79 40.07
C SER A 283 16.38 0.35 41.33
N LYS A 284 16.04 1.32 42.17
CA LYS A 284 15.28 1.12 43.42
C LYS A 284 13.86 1.63 43.22
N ALA A 285 12.87 0.84 43.64
CA ALA A 285 11.48 1.28 43.71
C ALA A 285 10.91 1.04 45.12
N VAL A 286 10.09 1.97 45.60
CA VAL A 286 9.46 1.93 46.93
C VAL A 286 7.97 1.64 46.74
N LEU A 287 7.46 0.56 47.34
CA LEU A 287 6.03 0.23 47.35
C LEU A 287 5.28 1.14 48.34
N LYS A 288 3.97 1.34 48.12
CA LYS A 288 3.10 2.17 49.01
C LYS A 288 3.08 1.71 50.48
N ASP A 289 3.49 0.48 50.77
CA ASP A 289 3.58 -0.09 52.12
C ASP A 289 4.97 0.10 52.77
N GLY A 290 5.85 0.90 52.17
CA GLY A 290 7.17 1.26 52.73
C GLY A 290 8.26 0.19 52.57
N GLN A 291 8.02 -0.85 51.79
CA GLN A 291 9.03 -1.86 51.46
C GLN A 291 9.88 -1.44 50.24
N GLU A 292 11.21 -1.50 50.38
CA GLU A 292 12.17 -1.28 49.29
C GLU A 292 12.37 -2.59 48.50
N LEU A 293 12.08 -2.57 47.20
CA LEU A 293 12.43 -3.64 46.27
C LEU A 293 13.67 -3.24 45.48
N THR A 294 14.75 -4.00 45.65
CA THR A 294 15.94 -3.91 44.80
C THR A 294 15.83 -4.99 43.73
N ILE A 295 15.55 -4.59 42.48
CA ILE A 295 15.49 -5.52 41.36
C ILE A 295 16.87 -5.51 40.69
N THR A 296 17.62 -6.60 40.87
CA THR A 296 18.86 -6.86 40.13
C THR A 296 18.52 -7.63 38.86
N VAL A 297 18.49 -6.94 37.72
CA VAL A 297 18.33 -7.60 36.42
C VAL A 297 19.72 -7.96 35.90
N THR A 298 20.05 -9.24 35.91
CA THR A 298 21.24 -9.78 35.26
C THR A 298 20.87 -10.13 33.82
N ALA A 299 21.28 -9.31 32.85
CA ALA A 299 21.13 -9.67 31.45
C ALA A 299 22.25 -10.62 31.04
N GLU A 300 21.97 -11.92 30.91
CA GLU A 300 22.81 -12.80 30.10
C GLU A 300 22.49 -12.54 28.62
N VAL A 301 23.40 -11.83 27.95
CA VAL A 301 23.32 -11.67 26.49
C VAL A 301 23.73 -13.00 25.85
N LYS A 302 22.75 -13.88 25.65
CA LYS A 302 22.91 -14.97 24.70
C LYS A 302 22.87 -14.37 23.31
N LEU A 303 24.03 -14.24 22.67
CA LEU A 303 24.15 -13.99 21.24
C LEU A 303 23.59 -15.20 20.49
N GLU A 304 22.27 -15.31 20.39
CA GLU A 304 21.68 -16.16 19.38
C GLU A 304 21.95 -15.52 18.02
N LYS A 305 22.84 -16.17 17.27
CA LYS A 305 22.99 -15.98 15.84
C LYS A 305 21.70 -16.45 15.16
N GLU A 306 20.61 -15.70 15.28
CA GLU A 306 19.53 -15.81 14.30
C GLU A 306 19.93 -14.97 13.09
N VAL A 307 20.70 -15.60 12.22
CA VAL A 307 20.66 -15.30 10.80
C VAL A 307 19.25 -15.69 10.34
N ALA A 308 18.33 -14.73 10.42
CA ALA A 308 16.96 -14.92 9.96
C ALA A 308 16.95 -14.98 8.43
N ILE A 309 16.57 -16.15 7.91
CA ILE A 309 16.17 -16.45 6.53
C ILE A 309 14.70 -16.04 6.36
#